data_AF-Q93TC7-F1
#
_entry.id   AF-Q93TC7-F1
#
_cell.length_a   1.000
_cell.length_b   1.000
_cell.length_c   1.000
_cell.angle_alpha   90.00
_cell.angle_beta   90.00
_cell.angle_gamma   90.00
#
_symmetry.space_group_name_H-M   'P 1'
#
loop_
_entity.id
_entity.type
_entity.pdbx_description
1 polymer ?
#
loop_
_entity_poly.entity_id
_entity_poly.type
_entity_poly.pdbx_seq_one_letter_code
_entity_poly.pdbx_strand_id
1 'polypeptide(L)'
;GSFFQQIAMGGHQHQMALGIGNSATEDNPAVMVDVKAIQYAWIFTYPETGIVSGELHVPIDRPVQLNIDAGDVLHAFWVPQLRLKQDAIPGREAVLAFTANREGDYPIICAELCGAYHGGMKSVLHVDSPEAYAQWEESNKPVQEAKIGETAMVAPKDMSDQEFLSPYAEDMGMNPHMVAELASNHSDHPL
;
A
#
# COMPACT_ATOMS: atom_id res chain seq x y z
N GLY A 1 28.01 -55.44 -2.67
CA GLY A 1 28.17 -53.97 -2.80
C GLY A 1 26.97 -53.43 -3.55
N SER A 2 26.38 -52.34 -3.03
CA SER A 2 25.42 -51.39 -3.62
C SER A 2 24.52 -50.90 -2.46
N PHE A 3 24.98 -49.97 -1.61
CA PHE A 3 24.89 -48.50 -1.74
C PHE A 3 23.49 -47.94 -2.07
N PHE A 4 22.86 -47.43 -0.99
CA PHE A 4 22.03 -46.24 -0.86
C PHE A 4 20.84 -46.00 -1.81
N GLN A 5 19.64 -46.03 -1.22
CA GLN A 5 18.52 -45.18 -1.64
C GLN A 5 18.10 -44.34 -0.43
N GLN A 6 18.52 -43.08 -0.40
CA GLN A 6 17.92 -42.06 0.45
C GLN A 6 17.55 -40.90 -0.49
N ILE A 7 16.28 -40.85 -0.88
CA ILE A 7 15.71 -39.75 -1.66
C ILE A 7 15.30 -38.69 -0.63
N ALA A 8 16.12 -37.67 -0.49
CA ALA A 8 15.74 -36.43 0.17
C ALA A 8 14.80 -35.66 -0.77
N MET A 9 13.56 -35.43 -0.31
CA MET A 9 12.63 -34.48 -0.90
C MET A 9 13.09 -33.07 -0.52
N GLY A 10 13.59 -32.31 -1.48
CA GLY A 10 14.03 -30.93 -1.28
C GLY A 10 14.04 -30.17 -2.60
N GLY A 11 12.86 -29.94 -3.17
CA GLY A 11 12.68 -29.10 -4.35
C GLY A 11 11.96 -27.82 -3.98
N HIS A 12 12.68 -26.81 -3.46
CA HIS A 12 12.22 -25.42 -3.56
C HIS A 12 12.74 -24.88 -4.89
N GLN A 13 11.85 -24.84 -5.87
CA GLN A 13 12.12 -24.23 -7.17
C GLN A 13 12.34 -22.74 -6.95
N HIS A 14 13.60 -22.29 -7.00
CA HIS A 14 13.93 -20.89 -7.24
C HIS A 14 13.39 -20.54 -8.64
N GLN A 15 12.25 -19.86 -8.69
CA GLN A 15 11.81 -19.21 -9.90
C GLN A 15 12.81 -18.08 -10.18
N MET A 16 13.65 -18.28 -11.17
CA MET A 16 14.55 -17.25 -11.69
C MET A 16 13.68 -16.18 -12.37
N ALA A 17 13.32 -15.14 -11.64
CA ALA A 17 12.61 -14.02 -12.21
C ALA A 17 13.55 -13.30 -13.21
N LEU A 18 13.16 -13.28 -14.49
CA LEU A 18 13.88 -12.58 -15.56
C LEU A 18 13.67 -11.08 -15.39
N GLY A 19 14.43 -10.46 -14.49
CA GLY A 19 14.35 -9.05 -14.15
C GLY A 19 15.55 -8.21 -14.58
N ILE A 20 15.42 -6.89 -14.51
CA ILE A 20 16.52 -5.94 -14.73
C ILE A 20 17.14 -5.60 -13.37
N GLY A 21 18.39 -6.02 -13.13
CA GLY A 21 19.09 -5.74 -11.87
C GLY A 21 19.76 -6.97 -11.28
N ASN A 22 20.20 -6.87 -10.02
CA ASN A 22 20.76 -8.00 -9.29
C ASN A 22 19.65 -8.99 -8.93
N SER A 23 19.94 -10.29 -9.02
CA SER A 23 19.00 -11.34 -8.60
C SER A 23 18.98 -11.49 -7.08
N ALA A 24 17.85 -11.99 -6.55
CA ALA A 24 17.72 -12.35 -5.14
C ALA A 24 18.74 -13.40 -4.71
N THR A 25 19.26 -13.25 -3.49
CA THR A 25 20.12 -14.23 -2.82
C THR A 25 19.57 -14.52 -1.42
N GLU A 26 20.08 -15.55 -0.75
CA GLU A 26 19.69 -15.84 0.66
C GLU A 26 19.97 -14.63 1.58
N ASP A 27 21.07 -13.91 1.35
CA ASP A 27 21.45 -12.73 2.13
C ASP A 27 20.74 -11.43 1.70
N ASN A 28 20.12 -11.42 0.52
CA ASN A 28 19.38 -10.28 -0.04
C ASN A 28 18.10 -10.76 -0.74
N PRO A 29 17.11 -11.24 0.04
CA PRO A 29 15.89 -11.81 -0.51
C PRO A 29 15.03 -10.74 -1.19
N ALA A 30 14.33 -11.12 -2.25
CA ALA A 30 13.46 -10.19 -2.97
C ALA A 30 12.32 -9.67 -2.08
N VAL A 31 11.97 -8.40 -2.23
CA VAL A 31 10.68 -7.88 -1.75
C VAL A 31 9.60 -8.37 -2.70
N MET A 32 8.70 -9.20 -2.19
CA MET A 32 7.54 -9.69 -2.93
C MET A 32 6.38 -8.71 -2.76
N VAL A 33 5.77 -8.28 -3.87
CA VAL A 33 4.59 -7.42 -3.84
C VAL A 33 3.54 -7.93 -4.82
N ASP A 34 2.34 -8.19 -4.32
CA ASP A 34 1.20 -8.51 -5.16
C ASP A 34 0.54 -7.21 -5.62
N VAL A 35 0.45 -7.03 -6.94
CA VAL A 35 -0.10 -5.84 -7.58
C VAL A 35 -1.45 -6.20 -8.19
N LYS A 36 -2.51 -5.52 -7.73
CA LYS A 36 -3.83 -5.61 -8.33
C LYS A 36 -4.17 -4.33 -9.09
N ALA A 37 -4.48 -4.47 -10.37
CA ALA A 37 -5.05 -3.41 -11.19
C ALA A 37 -6.58 -3.48 -11.18
N ILE A 38 -7.24 -2.36 -10.92
CA ILE A 38 -8.69 -2.17 -11.08
C ILE A 38 -8.95 -0.79 -11.68
N GLN A 39 -10.11 -0.55 -12.28
CA GLN A 39 -10.56 0.78 -12.70
C GLN A 39 -10.76 1.65 -11.45
N TYR A 40 -9.99 2.70 -11.18
CA TYR A 40 -8.79 3.19 -11.88
C TYR A 40 -7.65 3.37 -10.88
N ALA A 41 -7.30 2.29 -10.17
CA ALA A 41 -6.35 2.27 -9.07
C ALA A 41 -5.39 1.08 -9.17
N TRP A 42 -4.21 1.27 -8.60
CA TRP A 42 -3.24 0.23 -8.32
C TRP A 42 -3.28 -0.07 -6.83
N ILE A 43 -3.33 -1.35 -6.46
CA ILE A 43 -3.29 -1.80 -5.07
C ILE A 43 -2.04 -2.68 -4.91
N PHE A 44 -1.21 -2.33 -3.94
CA PHE A 44 0.04 -3.02 -3.64
C PHE A 44 -0.10 -3.74 -2.30
N THR A 45 0.02 -5.06 -2.31
CA THR A 45 -0.06 -5.90 -1.11
C THR A 45 1.29 -6.53 -0.85
N TYR A 46 1.79 -6.40 0.38
CA TYR A 46 3.06 -6.95 0.83
C TYR A 46 2.75 -8.17 1.70
N PRO A 47 2.73 -9.40 1.13
CA PRO A 47 2.21 -10.58 1.82
C PRO A 47 2.98 -10.94 3.10
N GLU A 48 4.28 -10.62 3.17
CA GLU A 48 5.11 -10.89 4.35
C GLU A 48 4.76 -10.00 5.55
N THR A 49 4.34 -8.76 5.30
CA THR A 49 4.02 -7.79 6.35
C THR A 49 2.53 -7.56 6.55
N GLY A 50 1.70 -7.99 5.59
CA GLY A 50 0.26 -7.73 5.57
C GLY A 50 -0.11 -6.30 5.17
N ILE A 51 0.85 -5.47 4.76
CA ILE A 51 0.60 -4.08 4.35
C ILE A 51 -0.19 -4.07 3.02
N VAL A 52 -1.18 -3.18 2.93
CA VAL A 52 -1.91 -2.87 1.69
C VAL A 52 -1.81 -1.36 1.45
N SER A 53 -1.31 -0.96 0.29
CA SER A 53 -1.01 0.44 -0.04
C SER A 53 -1.51 0.83 -1.44
N GLY A 54 -1.81 2.12 -1.62
CA GLY A 54 -2.08 2.73 -2.94
C GLY A 54 -0.80 3.19 -3.66
N GLU A 55 0.34 3.15 -2.98
CA GLU A 55 1.68 3.52 -3.47
C GLU A 55 2.66 2.35 -3.26
N LEU A 56 3.59 2.20 -4.19
CA LEU A 56 4.59 1.14 -4.15
C LEU A 56 5.86 1.65 -3.48
N HIS A 57 6.25 1.04 -2.37
CA HIS A 57 7.50 1.32 -1.67
C HIS A 57 8.43 0.14 -1.84
N VAL A 58 9.68 0.41 -2.20
CA VAL A 58 10.74 -0.60 -2.31
C VAL A 58 12.05 0.00 -1.82
N PRO A 59 12.93 -0.79 -1.15
CA PRO A 59 14.24 -0.29 -0.78
C PRO A 59 15.19 -0.31 -1.99
N ILE A 60 16.06 0.70 -2.07
CA ILE A 60 17.16 0.76 -3.03
C ILE A 60 18.08 -0.47 -2.92
N ASP A 61 18.62 -0.92 -4.06
CA ASP A 61 19.58 -2.02 -4.21
C ASP A 61 19.11 -3.40 -3.70
N ARG A 62 17.82 -3.52 -3.35
CA ARG A 62 17.17 -4.80 -3.06
C ARG A 62 16.40 -5.31 -4.27
N PRO A 63 16.48 -6.61 -4.60
CA PRO A 63 15.64 -7.22 -5.61
C PRO A 63 14.15 -7.09 -5.23
N VAL A 64 13.31 -6.83 -6.22
CA VAL A 64 11.87 -6.70 -6.08
C VAL A 64 11.22 -7.63 -7.10
N GLN A 65 10.19 -8.34 -6.69
CA GLN A 65 9.32 -9.10 -7.58
C GLN A 65 7.87 -8.62 -7.41
N LEU A 66 7.30 -8.16 -8.51
CA LEU A 66 5.90 -7.80 -8.60
C LEU A 66 5.11 -8.96 -9.22
N ASN A 67 4.10 -9.45 -8.51
CA ASN A 67 3.11 -10.39 -9.02
C ASN A 67 1.88 -9.61 -9.45
N ILE A 68 1.72 -9.40 -10.76
CA ILE A 68 0.77 -8.46 -11.33
C ILE A 68 -0.44 -9.22 -11.90
N ASP A 69 -1.64 -8.82 -11.49
CA ASP A 69 -2.91 -9.31 -12.02
C ASP A 69 -3.96 -8.18 -12.07
N ALA A 70 -5.02 -8.37 -12.84
CA ALA A 70 -6.11 -7.41 -12.94
C ALA A 70 -7.44 -7.99 -12.43
N GLY A 71 -8.24 -7.16 -11.77
CA GLY A 71 -9.54 -7.55 -11.21
C GLY A 71 -10.73 -7.35 -12.15
N ASP A 72 -10.56 -6.64 -13.26
CA ASP A 72 -11.66 -6.23 -14.14
C ASP A 72 -11.33 -6.27 -15.64
N VAL A 73 -10.60 -5.29 -16.16
CA VAL A 73 -10.23 -5.13 -17.58
C VAL A 73 -8.72 -5.24 -17.75
N LEU A 74 -8.25 -5.21 -19.00
CA LEU A 74 -6.81 -5.15 -19.27
C LEU A 74 -6.24 -3.79 -18.84
N HIS A 75 -5.13 -3.82 -18.12
CA HIS A 75 -4.33 -2.64 -17.78
C HIS A 75 -2.88 -2.89 -18.18
N ALA A 76 -2.05 -1.85 -18.12
CA ALA A 76 -0.60 -2.03 -18.25
C ALA A 76 0.14 -1.19 -17.22
N PHE A 77 0.81 -1.86 -16.28
CA PHE A 77 1.66 -1.23 -15.27
C PHE A 77 2.89 -0.65 -15.97
N TRP A 78 3.17 0.64 -15.79
CA TRP A 78 4.34 1.27 -16.40
C TRP A 78 5.00 2.30 -15.49
N VAL A 79 6.31 2.13 -15.28
CA VAL A 79 7.22 3.12 -14.69
C VAL A 79 8.20 3.58 -15.79
N PRO A 80 7.94 4.70 -16.48
CA PRO A 80 8.70 5.10 -17.67
C PRO A 80 10.21 5.28 -17.42
N GLN A 81 10.57 5.95 -16.32
CA GLN A 81 11.96 6.27 -15.98
C GLN A 81 12.81 5.01 -15.74
N LEU A 82 12.22 3.95 -15.23
CA LEU A 82 12.89 2.68 -14.98
C LEU A 82 12.71 1.68 -16.14
N ARG A 83 11.94 2.03 -17.18
CA ARG A 83 11.60 1.18 -18.33
C ARG A 83 10.94 -0.14 -17.91
N LEU A 84 10.19 -0.11 -16.81
CA LEU A 84 9.47 -1.25 -16.27
C LEU A 84 8.04 -1.21 -16.79
N LYS A 85 7.68 -2.12 -17.70
CA LYS A 85 6.31 -2.24 -18.21
C LYS A 85 5.87 -3.70 -18.19
N GLN A 86 4.66 -3.95 -17.68
CA GLN A 86 4.04 -5.27 -17.71
C GLN A 86 2.52 -5.13 -17.81
N ASP A 87 1.90 -5.90 -18.70
CA ASP A 87 0.45 -5.94 -18.83
C ASP A 87 -0.16 -6.70 -17.66
N ALA A 88 -1.27 -6.19 -17.12
CA ALA A 88 -2.09 -6.82 -16.09
C ALA A 88 -3.38 -7.33 -16.77
N ILE A 89 -3.54 -8.65 -16.84
CA ILE A 89 -4.59 -9.30 -17.62
C ILE A 89 -5.47 -10.11 -16.66
N PRO A 90 -6.79 -9.87 -16.62
CA PRO A 90 -7.67 -10.60 -15.70
C PRO A 90 -7.56 -12.12 -15.86
N GLY A 91 -7.28 -12.81 -14.76
CA GLY A 91 -7.14 -14.27 -14.73
C GLY A 91 -5.81 -14.79 -15.26
N ARG A 92 -4.82 -13.92 -15.49
CA ARG A 92 -3.44 -14.30 -15.83
C ARG A 92 -2.46 -13.46 -15.02
N GLU A 93 -1.83 -14.11 -14.07
CA GLU A 93 -0.73 -13.55 -13.31
C GLU A 93 0.51 -13.36 -14.20
N ALA A 94 1.14 -12.20 -14.07
CA ALA A 94 2.39 -11.86 -14.72
C ALA A 94 3.42 -11.48 -13.66
N VAL A 95 4.69 -11.81 -13.90
CA VAL A 95 5.79 -11.50 -12.97
C VAL A 95 6.69 -10.44 -13.59
N LEU A 96 6.98 -9.37 -12.84
CA LEU A 96 7.94 -8.34 -13.20
C LEU A 96 8.97 -8.19 -12.07
N ALA A 97 10.23 -8.50 -12.35
CA ALA A 97 11.30 -8.35 -11.37
C ALA A 97 12.28 -7.23 -11.74
N PHE A 98 12.78 -6.52 -10.75
CA PHE A 98 13.75 -5.45 -10.93
C PHE A 98 14.57 -5.16 -9.67
N THR A 99 15.64 -4.39 -9.82
CA THR A 99 16.35 -3.74 -8.72
C THR A 99 16.46 -2.25 -9.03
N ALA A 100 15.93 -1.40 -8.17
CA ALA A 100 16.12 0.04 -8.31
C ALA A 100 17.43 0.46 -7.66
N ASN A 101 18.25 1.25 -8.37
CA ASN A 101 19.59 1.66 -7.94
C ASN A 101 19.72 3.17 -7.71
N ARG A 102 18.58 3.87 -7.59
CA ARG A 102 18.52 5.30 -7.34
C ARG A 102 17.24 5.62 -6.58
N GLU A 103 17.41 6.20 -5.39
CA GLU A 103 16.32 6.70 -4.56
C GLU A 103 15.49 7.77 -5.29
N GLY A 104 14.22 7.86 -4.91
CA GLY A 104 13.31 8.90 -5.38
C GLY A 104 11.95 8.37 -5.81
N ASP A 105 11.13 9.29 -6.31
CA ASP A 105 9.73 9.06 -6.63
C ASP A 105 9.56 8.93 -8.14
N TYR A 106 8.97 7.82 -8.56
CA TYR A 106 8.75 7.50 -9.97
C TYR A 106 7.26 7.31 -10.25
N PRO A 107 6.67 8.03 -11.20
CA PRO A 107 5.26 7.87 -11.53
C PRO A 107 4.99 6.48 -12.10
N ILE A 108 3.97 5.84 -11.55
CA ILE A 108 3.32 4.66 -12.11
C ILE A 108 2.11 5.15 -12.89
N ILE A 109 1.97 4.72 -14.13
CA ILE A 109 0.81 5.05 -14.98
C ILE A 109 0.23 3.80 -15.62
N CYS A 110 -1.07 3.82 -15.90
CA CYS A 110 -1.66 2.84 -16.80
C CYS A 110 -1.30 3.18 -18.26
N ALA A 111 -0.75 2.20 -18.98
CA ALA A 111 -0.30 2.33 -20.36
C ALA A 111 -1.16 1.57 -21.38
N GLU A 112 -2.36 1.13 -20.96
CA GLU A 112 -3.39 0.54 -21.81
C GLU A 112 -4.71 1.25 -21.57
N LEU A 113 -5.47 1.59 -22.62
CA LEU A 113 -6.78 2.24 -22.49
C LEU A 113 -7.76 1.37 -21.72
N CYS A 114 -7.88 1.63 -20.42
CA CYS A 114 -8.67 0.82 -19.49
C CYS A 114 -10.04 1.43 -19.14
N GLY A 115 -10.46 2.53 -19.78
CA GLY A 115 -11.79 3.13 -19.59
C GLY A 115 -11.80 4.66 -19.57
N ALA A 116 -12.93 5.24 -19.15
CA ALA A 116 -13.19 6.68 -19.18
C ALA A 116 -12.21 7.53 -18.34
N TYR A 117 -11.71 6.99 -17.23
CA TYR A 117 -10.74 7.67 -16.37
C TYR A 117 -9.31 7.10 -16.51
N HIS A 118 -9.01 6.45 -17.64
CA HIS A 118 -7.69 5.86 -17.92
C HIS A 118 -6.53 6.84 -17.65
N GLY A 119 -6.63 8.09 -18.10
CA GLY A 119 -5.58 9.10 -17.90
C GLY A 119 -5.36 9.52 -16.44
N GLY A 120 -6.29 9.19 -15.53
CA GLY A 120 -6.17 9.42 -14.09
C GLY A 120 -5.68 8.21 -13.30
N MET A 121 -5.53 7.04 -13.93
CA MET A 121 -5.03 5.83 -13.28
C MET A 121 -3.51 5.92 -13.07
N LYS A 122 -3.12 6.49 -11.93
CA LYS A 122 -1.74 6.77 -11.56
C LYS A 122 -1.45 6.32 -10.13
N SER A 123 -0.18 6.09 -9.84
CA SER A 123 0.36 5.88 -8.50
C SER A 123 1.84 6.33 -8.50
N VAL A 124 2.55 6.13 -7.41
CA VAL A 124 3.97 6.45 -7.26
C VAL A 124 4.72 5.21 -6.77
N LEU A 125 5.88 4.97 -7.37
CA LEU A 125 6.91 4.08 -6.86
C LEU A 125 7.91 4.94 -6.07
N HIS A 126 7.98 4.72 -4.77
CA HIS A 126 9.00 5.23 -3.88
C HIS A 126 10.15 4.22 -3.82
N VAL A 127 11.33 4.66 -4.26
CA VAL A 127 12.58 3.93 -4.02
C VAL A 127 13.23 4.57 -2.80
N ASP A 128 13.10 3.88 -1.68
CA ASP A 128 13.46 4.38 -0.36
C ASP A 128 14.87 3.94 0.05
N SER A 129 15.51 4.72 0.92
CA SER A 129 16.67 4.23 1.67
C SER A 129 16.25 3.06 2.57
N PRO A 130 17.16 2.16 2.97
CA PRO A 130 16.82 1.05 3.87
C PRO A 130 16.14 1.50 5.17
N GLU A 131 16.58 2.63 5.73
CA GLU A 131 16.03 3.20 6.97
C GLU A 131 14.61 3.75 6.75
N ALA A 132 14.40 4.49 5.67
CA ALA A 132 13.10 5.06 5.32
C ALA A 132 12.08 3.94 5.03
N TYR A 133 12.50 2.90 4.29
CA TYR A 133 11.65 1.73 4.02
C TYR A 133 11.24 1.02 5.31
N ALA A 134 12.20 0.77 6.21
CA ALA A 134 11.91 0.12 7.50
C ALA A 134 10.95 0.96 8.36
N GLN A 135 11.10 2.28 8.35
CA GLN A 135 10.20 3.18 9.06
C GLN A 135 8.79 3.19 8.46
N TRP A 136 8.69 3.17 7.13
CA TRP A 136 7.43 3.04 6.42
C TRP A 136 6.75 1.70 6.73
N GLU A 137 7.47 0.59 6.69
CA GLU A 137 6.93 -0.73 7.04
C GLU A 137 6.37 -0.75 8.46
N GLU A 138 7.14 -0.28 9.44
CA GLU A 138 6.70 -0.27 10.85
C GLU A 138 5.43 0.57 11.05
N SER A 139 5.34 1.71 10.34
CA SER A 139 4.20 2.62 10.46
C SER A 139 2.93 2.10 9.79
N ASN A 140 3.05 1.19 8.83
CA ASN A 140 1.93 0.71 8.00
C ASN A 140 1.56 -0.75 8.24
N LYS A 141 2.35 -1.51 9.02
CA LYS A 141 1.99 -2.88 9.41
C LYS A 141 0.61 -2.87 10.08
N PRO A 142 -0.31 -3.75 9.67
CA PRO A 142 -1.59 -3.87 10.34
C PRO A 142 -1.35 -4.29 11.80
N VAL A 143 -1.96 -3.57 12.73
CA VAL A 143 -1.94 -3.95 14.14
C VAL A 143 -2.64 -5.29 14.27
N GLN A 144 -1.88 -6.36 14.56
CA GLN A 144 -2.46 -7.64 14.94
C GLN A 144 -3.28 -7.44 16.21
N GLU A 145 -4.60 -7.57 16.10
CA GLU A 145 -5.61 -7.46 17.16
C GLU A 145 -5.13 -6.70 18.40
N ALA A 146 -5.19 -5.36 18.36
CA ALA A 146 -5.39 -4.64 19.60
C ALA A 146 -6.62 -5.27 20.27
N LYS A 147 -6.44 -5.80 21.49
CA LYS A 147 -7.58 -6.21 22.32
C LYS A 147 -8.61 -5.09 22.23
N ILE A 148 -9.75 -5.41 21.64
CA ILE A 148 -10.85 -4.48 21.38
C ILE A 148 -11.41 -4.10 22.75
N GLY A 149 -10.77 -3.13 23.37
CA GLY A 149 -11.00 -2.77 24.77
C GLY A 149 -10.63 -1.33 25.08
N GLU A 150 -9.89 -0.64 24.20
CA GLU A 150 -9.52 0.75 24.44
C GLU A 150 -9.26 1.54 23.14
N THR A 151 -10.06 1.28 22.11
CA THR A 151 -10.31 2.30 21.09
C THR A 151 -11.77 2.68 21.21
N ALA A 152 -12.04 3.68 22.05
CA ALA A 152 -13.35 4.30 22.10
C ALA A 152 -13.54 5.04 20.77
N MET A 153 -14.11 4.36 19.78
CA MET A 153 -14.82 5.03 18.70
C MET A 153 -16.05 5.68 19.34
N VAL A 154 -15.87 6.86 19.92
CA VAL A 154 -16.98 7.67 20.41
C VAL A 154 -17.75 8.09 19.16
N ALA A 155 -18.92 7.49 18.95
CA ALA A 155 -19.78 7.86 17.85
C ALA A 155 -20.24 9.32 18.11
N PRO A 156 -19.94 10.28 17.22
CA PRO A 156 -20.26 11.70 17.46
C PRO A 156 -21.74 11.96 17.73
N LYS A 157 -22.62 11.09 17.23
CA LYS A 157 -24.08 11.15 17.42
C LYS A 157 -24.52 11.01 18.89
N ASP A 158 -23.67 10.46 19.74
CA ASP A 158 -23.97 10.19 21.14
C ASP A 158 -23.33 11.24 22.09
N MET A 159 -22.62 12.22 21.54
CA MET A 159 -22.02 13.34 22.28
C MET A 159 -22.98 14.53 22.32
N SER A 160 -22.89 15.34 23.38
CA SER A 160 -23.51 16.66 23.35
C SER A 160 -22.74 17.60 22.39
N ASP A 161 -23.42 18.59 21.81
CA ASP A 161 -22.79 19.57 20.91
C ASP A 161 -21.58 20.24 21.58
N GLN A 162 -21.65 20.51 22.88
CA GLN A 162 -20.55 21.10 23.64
C GLN A 162 -19.33 20.17 23.76
N GLU A 163 -19.58 18.88 23.98
CA GLU A 163 -18.53 17.86 24.09
C GLU A 163 -17.85 17.64 22.73
N PHE A 164 -18.66 17.62 21.66
CA PHE A 164 -18.18 17.50 20.29
C PHE A 164 -17.34 18.71 19.84
N LEU A 165 -17.73 19.93 20.22
CA LEU A 165 -17.09 21.16 19.79
C LEU A 165 -15.88 21.58 20.66
N SER A 166 -15.73 21.01 21.85
CA SER A 166 -14.67 21.36 22.80
C SER A 166 -13.24 21.34 22.22
N PRO A 167 -12.84 20.38 21.36
CA PRO A 167 -11.48 20.35 20.81
C PRO A 167 -11.23 21.42 19.74
N TYR A 168 -12.29 21.92 19.10
CA TYR A 168 -12.21 22.91 18.01
C TYR A 168 -12.36 24.35 18.53
N ALA A 169 -12.96 24.53 19.70
CA ALA A 169 -13.15 25.83 20.32
C ALA A 169 -11.80 26.50 20.66
N GLU A 170 -10.82 25.72 21.11
CA GLU A 170 -9.49 26.21 21.45
C GLU A 170 -8.72 26.73 20.22
N ASP A 171 -8.81 26.02 19.09
CA ASP A 171 -8.17 26.41 17.82
C ASP A 171 -8.82 27.65 17.18
N MET A 172 -10.14 27.80 17.37
CA MET A 172 -10.89 28.99 16.93
C MET A 172 -10.78 30.19 17.90
N GLY A 173 -10.00 30.09 18.98
CA GLY A 173 -9.85 31.14 19.99
C GLY A 173 -11.13 31.46 20.76
N MET A 174 -12.09 30.54 20.76
CA MET A 174 -13.36 30.65 21.46
C MET A 174 -13.19 30.14 22.90
N ASN A 175 -13.62 30.93 23.89
CA ASN A 175 -13.56 30.48 25.27
C ASN A 175 -14.72 29.50 25.60
N PRO A 176 -14.60 28.67 26.65
CA PRO A 176 -15.64 27.69 27.01
C PRO A 176 -17.03 28.29 27.33
N HIS A 177 -17.09 29.56 27.77
CA HIS A 177 -18.35 30.26 28.02
C HIS A 177 -19.06 30.66 26.71
N MET A 178 -18.32 31.01 25.67
CA MET A 178 -18.88 31.33 24.33
C MET A 178 -19.51 30.09 23.68
N VAL A 179 -18.88 28.93 23.87
CA VAL A 179 -19.39 27.64 23.36
C VAL A 179 -20.68 27.24 24.09
N ALA A 180 -20.74 27.45 25.41
CA ALA A 180 -21.94 27.19 26.21
C ALA A 180 -23.12 28.11 25.80
N GLU A 181 -22.84 29.35 25.43
CA GLU A 181 -23.86 30.33 25.02
C GLU A 181 -24.43 30.06 23.60
N LEU A 182 -23.59 29.57 22.69
CA LEU A 182 -24.02 29.09 21.37
C LEU A 182 -24.97 27.88 21.48
N ALA A 183 -24.66 26.95 22.40
CA ALA A 183 -25.51 25.78 22.65
C ALA A 183 -26.88 26.17 23.24
N SER A 184 -26.95 27.16 24.13
CA SER A 184 -28.22 27.61 24.72
C SER A 184 -29.12 28.37 23.75
N ASN A 185 -28.55 29.11 22.78
CA ASN A 185 -29.32 29.93 21.84
C ASN A 185 -29.91 29.13 20.67
N HIS A 186 -29.44 27.91 20.41
CA HIS A 186 -29.96 27.05 19.35
C HIS A 186 -31.23 26.27 19.73
N SER A 187 -31.62 26.28 21.01
CA SER A 187 -32.81 25.59 21.53
C SER A 187 -34.15 26.35 21.37
N ASP A 188 -34.14 27.62 20.94
CA ASP A 188 -35.31 28.52 21.05
C ASP A 188 -35.94 28.98 19.73
N HIS A 189 -35.72 28.28 18.61
CA HIS A 189 -36.49 28.52 17.38
C HIS A 189 -37.45 27.36 17.05
N PRO A 190 -38.75 27.48 17.38
CA PRO A 190 -39.77 26.67 16.76
C PRO A 190 -40.01 27.15 15.31
N LEU A 191 -40.16 26.20 14.38
CA LEU A 191 -40.64 26.45 13.01
C LEU A 191 -42.06 27.02 13.01
#